data_AF-A0A2T4FFF0-F1
#
_entry.id   AF-A0A2T4FFF0-F1
#
_cell.length_a   1.000
_cell.length_b   1.000
_cell.length_c   1.000
_cell.angle_alpha   90.00
_cell.angle_beta   90.00
_cell.angle_gamma   90.00
#
_symmetry.space_group_name_H-M   'P 1'
#
loop_
_entity.id
_entity.type
_entity.pdbx_description
1 polymer ?
#
loop_
_entity_poly.entity_id
_entity_poly.type
_entity_poly.pdbx_seq_one_letter_code
_entity_poly.pdbx_strand_id
1 'polypeptide(L)'
;MLSLALCAAVQAAPTAETEATFQHALHIAEDNKRQMDLIVEQEQQGKIDKRALTEAIQEAAKKAETFESELRKASSEGHGVATYLLATLTEGRKTIGQDYAMKHTEACALYQRATDQGLLASAVMQLRDCDVAYQRFKFNDPELLRLRGQLLKALERQDPYSDHYPLPVLNSYCFKESKEPQVNRQQPLTSLRDLYTPVLLSQEQFRADGYYLLALKGDIENSAARSYFKQVKDQAPDCLDPVNLNIMFEHMDRKSH
;
A
#
# COMPACT_ATOMS: atom_id res chain seq x y z
N MET A 1 -23.64 -35.61 21.40
CA MET A 1 -22.69 -34.48 21.31
C MET A 1 -22.62 -34.05 19.85
N LEU A 2 -23.17 -32.90 19.50
CA LEU A 2 -23.12 -32.35 18.13
C LEU A 2 -21.79 -31.63 17.93
N SER A 3 -20.95 -32.17 17.05
CA SER A 3 -19.71 -31.57 16.61
C SER A 3 -20.02 -30.53 15.54
N LEU A 4 -20.04 -29.25 15.92
CA LEU A 4 -20.03 -28.14 14.96
C LEU A 4 -18.61 -28.03 14.38
N ALA A 5 -18.39 -28.68 13.24
CA ALA A 5 -17.25 -28.37 12.40
C ALA A 5 -17.47 -26.95 11.84
N LEU A 6 -16.80 -25.97 12.44
CA LEU A 6 -16.59 -24.67 11.80
C LEU A 6 -15.73 -24.93 10.57
N CYS A 7 -16.36 -25.11 9.41
CA CYS A 7 -15.69 -24.92 8.14
C CYS A 7 -15.14 -23.50 8.16
N ALA A 8 -13.82 -23.37 8.28
CA ALA A 8 -13.15 -22.15 7.85
C ALA A 8 -13.61 -21.94 6.40
N ALA A 9 -14.44 -20.92 6.18
CA ALA A 9 -14.85 -20.57 4.83
C ALA A 9 -13.57 -20.23 4.09
N VAL A 10 -13.10 -21.18 3.27
CA VAL A 10 -12.13 -20.89 2.22
C VAL A 10 -12.81 -19.80 1.41
N GLN A 11 -12.34 -18.56 1.52
CA GLN A 11 -12.88 -17.47 0.71
C GLN A 11 -12.71 -17.90 -0.73
N ALA A 12 -13.84 -18.13 -1.39
CA ALA A 12 -13.85 -18.52 -2.79
C ALA A 12 -13.13 -17.44 -3.59
N ALA A 13 -12.36 -17.87 -4.60
CA ALA A 13 -11.78 -16.93 -5.55
C ALA A 13 -12.87 -16.00 -6.13
N PRO A 14 -12.53 -14.75 -6.49
CA PRO A 14 -13.50 -13.84 -7.10
C PRO A 14 -14.24 -14.49 -8.27
N THR A 15 -15.53 -14.19 -8.41
CA THR A 15 -16.29 -14.66 -9.57
C THR A 15 -15.76 -13.98 -10.84
N ALA A 16 -16.02 -14.57 -12.01
CA ALA A 16 -15.65 -13.95 -13.29
C ALA A 16 -16.30 -12.58 -13.50
N GLU A 17 -17.51 -12.36 -12.96
CA GLU A 17 -18.19 -11.06 -13.00
C GLU A 17 -17.51 -10.03 -12.10
N THR A 18 -17.11 -10.46 -10.90
CA THR A 18 -16.35 -9.63 -9.96
C THR A 18 -14.98 -9.24 -10.53
N GLU A 19 -14.28 -10.19 -11.17
CA GLU A 19 -13.03 -9.90 -11.89
C GLU A 19 -13.26 -8.93 -13.05
N ALA A 20 -14.31 -9.11 -13.85
CA ALA A 20 -14.63 -8.19 -14.95
C ALA A 20 -14.93 -6.76 -14.46
N THR A 21 -15.63 -6.64 -13.33
CA THR A 21 -15.89 -5.36 -12.65
C THR A 21 -14.57 -4.71 -12.22
N PHE A 22 -13.67 -5.47 -11.61
CA PHE A 22 -12.34 -4.98 -11.22
C PHE A 22 -11.49 -4.57 -12.43
N GLN A 23 -11.47 -5.37 -13.49
CA GLN A 23 -10.74 -5.04 -14.72
C GLN A 23 -11.30 -3.77 -15.36
N HIS A 24 -12.62 -3.57 -15.37
CA HIS A 24 -13.22 -2.32 -15.85
C HIS A 24 -12.73 -1.12 -15.03
N ALA A 25 -12.64 -1.25 -13.70
CA ALA A 25 -12.07 -0.22 -12.83
C ALA A 25 -10.62 0.14 -13.25
N LEU A 26 -9.77 -0.86 -13.52
CA LEU A 26 -8.39 -0.64 -13.96
C LEU A 26 -8.31 0.09 -15.31
N HIS A 27 -9.18 -0.25 -16.26
CA HIS A 27 -9.24 0.43 -17.55
C HIS A 27 -9.59 1.92 -17.40
N ILE A 28 -10.55 2.24 -16.53
CA ILE A 28 -10.92 3.64 -16.21
C ILE A 28 -9.73 4.39 -15.61
N ALA A 29 -9.00 3.77 -14.67
CA ALA A 29 -7.83 4.39 -14.05
C ALA A 29 -6.71 4.65 -15.06
N GLU A 30 -6.44 3.70 -15.96
CA GLU A 30 -5.42 3.82 -17.01
C GLU A 30 -5.78 4.86 -18.07
N ASP A 31 -7.04 4.92 -18.49
CA ASP A 31 -7.54 5.98 -19.38
C ASP A 31 -7.42 7.36 -18.73
N ASN A 32 -7.75 7.47 -17.44
CA ASN A 32 -7.65 8.72 -16.71
C ASN A 32 -6.19 9.17 -16.56
N LYS A 33 -5.29 8.25 -16.23
CA LYS A 33 -3.85 8.50 -16.12
C LYS A 33 -3.29 9.03 -17.45
N ARG A 34 -3.55 8.33 -18.57
CA ARG A 34 -3.08 8.76 -19.90
C ARG A 34 -3.54 10.18 -20.24
N GLN A 35 -4.79 10.51 -19.92
CA GLN A 35 -5.30 11.86 -20.14
C GLN A 35 -4.56 12.90 -19.27
N MET A 36 -4.24 12.58 -18.01
CA MET A 36 -3.52 13.51 -17.14
C MET A 36 -2.06 13.68 -17.57
N ASP A 37 -1.41 12.60 -18.01
CA ASP A 37 -0.03 12.66 -18.50
C ASP A 37 0.10 13.58 -19.73
N LEU A 38 -0.87 13.55 -20.66
CA LEU A 38 -0.93 14.48 -21.79
C LEU A 38 -1.03 15.96 -21.36
N ILE A 39 -1.77 16.24 -20.29
CA ILE A 39 -1.90 17.61 -19.76
C ILE A 39 -0.60 18.05 -19.10
N VAL A 40 0.06 17.16 -18.36
CA VAL A 40 1.36 17.42 -17.75
C VAL A 40 2.41 17.69 -18.84
N GLU A 41 2.40 16.95 -19.94
CA GLU A 41 3.28 17.22 -21.08
C GLU A 41 3.01 18.59 -21.72
N GLN A 42 1.75 18.99 -21.85
CA GLN A 42 1.38 20.33 -22.33
C GLN A 42 1.87 21.44 -21.39
N GLU A 43 1.82 21.22 -20.07
CA GLU A 43 2.41 22.12 -19.07
C GLU A 43 3.89 22.32 -19.32
N GLN A 44 4.62 21.22 -19.44
CA GLN A 44 6.08 21.22 -19.63
C GLN A 44 6.49 21.93 -20.91
N GLN A 45 5.65 21.89 -21.94
CA GLN A 45 5.84 22.60 -23.21
C GLN A 45 5.38 24.06 -23.19
N GLY A 46 4.79 24.55 -22.08
CA GLY A 46 4.22 25.89 -21.97
C GLY A 46 2.97 26.10 -22.83
N LYS A 47 2.25 25.02 -23.18
CA LYS A 47 1.11 25.00 -24.11
C LYS A 47 -0.23 24.72 -23.43
N ILE A 48 -0.35 24.94 -22.12
CA ILE A 48 -1.63 24.74 -21.42
C ILE A 48 -2.68 25.70 -21.96
N ASP A 49 -3.78 25.13 -22.47
CA ASP A 49 -5.04 25.84 -22.61
C ASP A 49 -5.84 25.69 -21.31
N LYS A 50 -6.18 26.83 -20.68
CA LYS A 50 -6.86 26.84 -19.37
C LYS A 50 -8.27 26.24 -19.42
N ARG A 51 -8.97 26.38 -20.55
CA ARG A 51 -10.32 25.84 -20.71
C ARG A 51 -10.27 24.33 -20.88
N ALA A 52 -9.39 23.84 -21.76
CA ALA A 52 -9.16 22.41 -21.94
C ALA A 52 -8.68 21.75 -20.64
N LEU A 53 -7.83 22.43 -19.87
CA LEU A 53 -7.41 21.97 -18.53
C LEU A 53 -8.61 21.82 -17.58
N THR A 54 -9.50 22.81 -17.53
CA THR A 54 -10.68 22.78 -16.66
C THR A 54 -11.61 21.62 -17.04
N GLU A 55 -11.89 21.46 -18.34
CA GLU A 55 -12.73 20.37 -18.86
C GLU A 55 -12.10 19.00 -18.54
N ALA A 56 -10.78 18.87 -18.70
CA ALA A 56 -10.09 17.64 -18.40
C ALA A 56 -10.05 17.29 -16.91
N ILE A 57 -9.91 18.27 -16.02
CA ILE A 57 -10.00 18.06 -14.56
C ILE A 57 -11.40 17.58 -14.17
N GLN A 58 -12.46 18.17 -14.74
CA GLN A 58 -13.83 17.74 -14.47
C GLN A 58 -14.09 16.31 -14.95
N GLU A 59 -13.60 15.96 -16.13
CA GLU A 59 -13.70 14.60 -16.65
C GLU A 59 -12.90 13.60 -15.80
N ALA A 60 -11.69 13.98 -15.38
CA ALA A 60 -10.87 13.17 -14.50
C ALA A 60 -11.52 12.91 -13.14
N ALA A 61 -12.22 13.91 -12.60
CA ALA A 61 -12.98 13.76 -11.35
C ALA A 61 -14.11 12.74 -11.51
N LYS A 62 -14.91 12.82 -12.59
CA LYS A 62 -15.98 11.84 -12.88
C LYS A 62 -15.44 10.43 -13.07
N LYS A 63 -14.33 10.28 -13.79
CA LYS A 63 -13.64 8.99 -13.97
C LYS A 63 -13.13 8.44 -12.63
N ALA A 64 -12.59 9.30 -11.76
CA ALA A 64 -12.15 8.91 -10.43
C ALA A 64 -13.31 8.44 -9.53
N GLU A 65 -14.48 9.09 -9.61
CA GLU A 65 -15.70 8.67 -8.91
C GLU A 65 -16.19 7.30 -9.41
N THR A 66 -16.18 7.10 -10.73
CA THR A 66 -16.60 5.83 -11.34
C THR A 66 -15.62 4.70 -11.00
N PHE A 67 -14.31 4.96 -11.08
CA PHE A 67 -13.27 4.04 -10.65
C PHE A 67 -13.47 3.61 -9.19
N GLU A 68 -13.69 4.55 -8.28
CA GLU A 68 -13.94 4.22 -6.88
C GLU A 68 -15.23 3.40 -6.69
N SER A 69 -16.29 3.73 -7.42
CA SER A 69 -17.55 2.98 -7.39
C SER A 69 -17.36 1.52 -7.82
N GLU A 70 -16.63 1.28 -8.91
CA GLU A 70 -16.32 -0.07 -9.41
C GLU A 70 -15.44 -0.85 -8.42
N LEU A 71 -14.44 -0.19 -7.80
CA LEU A 71 -13.66 -0.81 -6.73
C LEU A 71 -14.52 -1.16 -5.53
N ARG A 72 -15.46 -0.30 -5.11
CA ARG A 72 -16.40 -0.58 -4.01
C ARG A 72 -17.28 -1.78 -4.34
N LYS A 73 -17.78 -1.88 -5.57
CA LYS A 73 -18.57 -3.03 -6.04
C LYS A 73 -17.74 -4.31 -5.98
N ALA A 74 -16.60 -4.36 -6.66
CA ALA A 74 -15.73 -5.53 -6.67
C ALA A 74 -15.23 -5.92 -5.25
N SER A 75 -14.93 -4.94 -4.40
CA SER A 75 -14.57 -5.16 -2.99
C SER A 75 -15.72 -5.79 -2.19
N SER A 76 -16.95 -5.31 -2.36
CA SER A 76 -18.13 -5.85 -1.67
C SER A 76 -18.46 -7.29 -2.08
N GLU A 77 -18.09 -7.66 -3.31
CA GLU A 77 -18.23 -9.01 -3.85
C GLU A 77 -17.03 -9.93 -3.53
N GLY A 78 -16.04 -9.43 -2.79
CA GLY A 78 -14.95 -10.25 -2.24
C GLY A 78 -13.62 -10.16 -2.98
N HIS A 79 -13.42 -9.21 -3.90
CA HIS A 79 -12.14 -9.04 -4.58
C HIS A 79 -11.09 -8.38 -3.67
N GLY A 80 -10.03 -9.12 -3.31
CA GLY A 80 -8.98 -8.65 -2.40
C GLY A 80 -8.18 -7.46 -2.93
N VAL A 81 -7.74 -7.51 -4.19
CA VAL A 81 -7.00 -6.40 -4.81
C VAL A 81 -7.86 -5.14 -4.94
N ALA A 82 -9.14 -5.25 -5.33
CA ALA A 82 -10.03 -4.10 -5.36
C ALA A 82 -10.19 -3.46 -3.97
N THR A 83 -10.32 -4.30 -2.94
CA THR A 83 -10.38 -3.86 -1.53
C THR A 83 -9.11 -3.12 -1.10
N TYR A 84 -7.94 -3.61 -1.52
CA TYR A 84 -6.65 -2.97 -1.27
C TYR A 84 -6.48 -1.63 -2.00
N LEU A 85 -6.86 -1.54 -3.28
CA LEU A 85 -6.81 -0.29 -4.02
C LEU A 85 -7.76 0.75 -3.41
N LEU A 86 -8.95 0.33 -2.99
CA LEU A 86 -9.89 1.20 -2.28
C LEU A 86 -9.32 1.70 -0.94
N ALA A 87 -8.64 0.82 -0.19
CA ALA A 87 -7.93 1.20 1.04
C ALA A 87 -6.86 2.26 0.76
N THR A 88 -6.04 2.04 -0.28
CA THR A 88 -4.95 2.95 -0.70
C THR A 88 -5.50 4.31 -1.13
N LEU A 89 -6.59 4.35 -1.89
CA LEU A 89 -7.28 5.58 -2.28
C LEU A 89 -7.82 6.34 -1.06
N THR A 90 -8.41 5.61 -0.12
CA THR A 90 -9.01 6.18 1.10
C THR A 90 -7.91 6.78 1.99
N GLU A 91 -6.82 6.04 2.17
CA GLU A 91 -5.66 6.47 2.96
C GLU A 91 -4.96 7.67 2.31
N GLY A 92 -4.78 7.67 0.99
CA GLY A 92 -4.17 8.78 0.26
C GLY A 92 -4.97 10.08 0.34
N ARG A 93 -6.29 10.00 0.56
CA ARG A 93 -7.18 11.16 0.71
C ARG A 93 -7.35 11.63 2.16
N LYS A 94 -6.76 10.96 3.15
CA LYS A 94 -6.96 11.32 4.58
C LYS A 94 -6.54 12.75 4.92
N THR A 95 -5.63 13.34 4.16
CA THR A 95 -5.16 14.73 4.34
C THR A 95 -5.99 15.75 3.55
N ILE A 96 -6.98 15.30 2.78
CA ILE A 96 -7.88 16.14 1.98
C ILE A 96 -9.19 16.27 2.75
N GLY A 97 -9.43 17.45 3.34
CA GLY A 97 -10.62 17.73 4.15
C GLY A 97 -10.37 17.63 5.66
N GLN A 98 -11.44 17.63 6.46
CA GLN A 98 -11.35 17.66 7.93
C GLN A 98 -11.47 16.27 8.61
N ASP A 99 -11.59 15.21 7.83
CA ASP A 99 -11.98 13.88 8.31
C ASP A 99 -10.82 12.88 8.41
N TYR A 100 -9.61 13.35 8.74
CA TYR A 100 -8.38 12.53 8.77
C TYR A 100 -8.56 11.21 9.53
N ALA A 101 -9.04 11.27 10.78
CA ALA A 101 -9.15 10.10 11.64
C ALA A 101 -10.19 9.09 11.12
N MET A 102 -11.30 9.60 10.57
CA MET A 102 -12.35 8.76 10.00
C MET A 102 -11.83 8.03 8.75
N LYS A 103 -11.18 8.76 7.83
CA LYS A 103 -10.63 8.17 6.60
C LYS A 103 -9.53 7.17 6.87
N HIS A 104 -8.65 7.46 7.82
CA HIS A 104 -7.62 6.52 8.24
C HIS A 104 -8.23 5.24 8.83
N THR A 105 -9.26 5.36 9.68
CA THR A 105 -9.98 4.20 10.23
C THR A 105 -10.67 3.38 9.13
N GLU A 106 -11.31 4.04 8.17
CA GLU A 106 -11.93 3.39 6.99
C GLU A 106 -10.89 2.62 6.17
N ALA A 107 -9.74 3.24 5.87
CA ALA A 107 -8.65 2.60 5.15
C ALA A 107 -8.10 1.37 5.89
N CYS A 108 -7.87 1.48 7.21
CA CYS A 108 -7.36 0.37 8.01
C CYS A 108 -8.33 -0.81 8.11
N ALA A 109 -9.64 -0.55 8.12
CA ALA A 109 -10.64 -1.60 8.04
C ALA A 109 -10.64 -2.31 6.66
N LEU A 110 -10.42 -1.56 5.58
CA LEU A 110 -10.28 -2.14 4.24
C LEU A 110 -8.98 -2.95 4.10
N TYR A 111 -7.84 -2.46 4.62
CA TYR A 111 -6.60 -3.23 4.64
C TYR A 111 -6.73 -4.51 5.47
N GLN A 112 -7.42 -4.46 6.61
CA GLN A 112 -7.73 -5.67 7.40
C GLN A 112 -8.52 -6.68 6.56
N ARG A 113 -9.55 -6.24 5.84
CA ARG A 113 -10.37 -7.11 5.00
C ARG A 113 -9.57 -7.75 3.86
N ALA A 114 -8.76 -6.96 3.14
CA ALA A 114 -7.90 -7.48 2.07
C ALA A 114 -6.81 -8.43 2.60
N THR A 115 -6.31 -8.21 3.82
CA THR A 115 -5.40 -9.14 4.50
C THR A 115 -6.11 -10.45 4.86
N ASP A 116 -7.35 -10.38 5.36
CA ASP A 116 -8.15 -11.58 5.66
C ASP A 116 -8.46 -12.37 4.38
N GLN A 117 -8.58 -11.68 3.24
CA GLN A 117 -8.68 -12.26 1.89
C GLN A 117 -7.37 -12.86 1.36
N GLY A 118 -6.26 -12.75 2.11
CA GLY A 118 -4.99 -13.38 1.80
C GLY A 118 -3.98 -12.51 1.04
N LEU A 119 -4.29 -11.24 0.76
CA LEU A 119 -3.39 -10.37 -0.01
C LEU A 119 -2.20 -9.91 0.84
N LEU A 120 -0.98 -10.26 0.42
CA LEU A 120 0.26 -9.89 1.11
C LEU A 120 0.47 -8.37 1.16
N ALA A 121 0.27 -7.69 0.02
CA ALA A 121 0.40 -6.24 -0.06
C ALA A 121 -0.42 -5.51 1.01
N SER A 122 -1.62 -6.02 1.30
CA SER A 122 -2.48 -5.45 2.33
C SER A 122 -1.94 -5.64 3.74
N ALA A 123 -1.37 -6.81 4.05
CA ALA A 123 -0.77 -7.08 5.36
C ALA A 123 0.45 -6.17 5.62
N VAL A 124 1.23 -5.89 4.58
CA VAL A 124 2.37 -4.95 4.62
C VAL A 124 1.86 -3.54 4.94
N MET A 125 0.88 -3.05 4.17
CA MET A 125 0.34 -1.71 4.37
C MET A 125 -0.37 -1.55 5.71
N GLN A 126 -1.04 -2.60 6.20
CA GLN A 126 -1.68 -2.58 7.51
C GLN A 126 -0.67 -2.40 8.63
N LEU A 127 0.42 -3.17 8.66
CA LEU A 127 1.46 -2.99 9.67
C LEU A 127 2.16 -1.63 9.53
N ARG A 128 2.32 -1.13 8.30
CA ARG A 128 2.94 0.18 8.03
C ARG A 128 2.10 1.32 8.59
N ASP A 129 0.86 1.44 8.12
CA ASP A 129 0.06 2.65 8.27
C ASP A 129 -0.88 2.61 9.49
N CYS A 130 -1.40 1.44 9.87
CA CYS A 130 -2.48 1.33 10.86
C CYS A 130 -2.01 1.12 12.29
N ASP A 131 -0.75 0.73 12.49
CA ASP A 131 -0.16 0.65 13.82
C ASP A 131 0.24 2.05 14.33
N VAL A 132 -0.29 2.39 15.50
CA VAL A 132 0.04 3.63 16.24
C VAL A 132 0.88 3.37 17.50
N ALA A 133 1.09 2.10 17.88
CA ALA A 133 1.77 1.72 19.11
C ALA A 133 3.29 1.80 18.99
N TYR A 134 3.84 1.47 17.81
CA TYR A 134 5.28 1.61 17.54
C TYR A 134 5.78 3.05 17.75
N GLN A 135 5.01 4.05 17.31
CA GLN A 135 5.34 5.47 17.52
C GLN A 135 5.45 5.85 19.01
N ARG A 136 4.89 5.04 19.90
CA ARG A 136 4.93 5.19 21.37
C ARG A 136 5.91 4.22 22.03
N PHE A 137 6.74 3.53 21.25
CA PHE A 137 7.69 2.50 21.70
C PHE A 137 7.04 1.35 22.51
N LYS A 138 5.78 1.02 22.22
CA LYS A 138 5.04 -0.05 22.90
C LYS A 138 5.10 -1.35 22.10
N PHE A 139 6.23 -2.04 22.16
CA PHE A 139 6.47 -3.27 21.38
C PHE A 139 5.59 -4.47 21.76
N ASN A 140 5.04 -4.46 22.98
CA ASN A 140 4.14 -5.50 23.50
C ASN A 140 2.66 -5.13 23.37
N ASP A 141 2.33 -4.08 22.60
CA ASP A 141 0.93 -3.70 22.36
C ASP A 141 0.19 -4.84 21.64
N PRO A 142 -1.00 -5.26 22.12
CA PRO A 142 -1.73 -6.38 21.53
C PRO A 142 -2.04 -6.19 20.04
N GLU A 143 -2.31 -4.95 19.61
CA GLU A 143 -2.64 -4.66 18.22
C GLU A 143 -1.39 -4.76 17.34
N LEU A 144 -0.26 -4.21 17.78
CA LEU A 144 1.02 -4.38 17.08
C LEU A 144 1.39 -5.86 16.93
N LEU A 145 1.26 -6.64 18.01
CA LEU A 145 1.53 -8.08 17.98
C LEU A 145 0.59 -8.82 17.02
N ARG A 146 -0.69 -8.44 16.98
CA ARG A 146 -1.68 -8.98 16.04
C ARG A 146 -1.30 -8.70 14.59
N LEU A 147 -0.95 -7.46 14.26
CA LEU A 147 -0.56 -7.03 12.92
C LEU A 147 0.73 -7.71 12.45
N ARG A 148 1.74 -7.80 13.32
CA ARG A 148 2.98 -8.55 13.03
C ARG A 148 2.70 -10.02 12.75
N GLY A 149 1.82 -10.64 13.56
CA GLY A 149 1.39 -12.03 13.36
C GLY A 149 0.64 -12.25 12.04
N GLN A 150 -0.18 -11.28 11.60
CA GLN A 150 -0.85 -11.34 10.30
C GLN A 150 0.13 -11.23 9.14
N LEU A 151 1.07 -10.29 9.20
CA LEU A 151 2.10 -10.15 8.17
C LEU A 151 2.97 -11.41 8.07
N LEU A 152 3.39 -12.00 9.19
CA LEU A 152 4.13 -13.26 9.18
C LEU A 152 3.36 -14.38 8.48
N LYS A 153 2.07 -14.56 8.81
CA LYS A 153 1.22 -15.54 8.14
C LYS A 153 1.06 -15.27 6.65
N ALA A 154 0.98 -14.01 6.23
CA ALA A 154 0.91 -13.64 4.82
C ALA A 154 2.21 -13.93 4.08
N LEU A 155 3.38 -13.69 4.71
CA LEU A 155 4.69 -14.00 4.15
C LEU A 155 4.92 -15.53 4.00
N GLU A 156 4.36 -16.35 4.88
CA GLU A 156 4.51 -17.81 4.81
C GLU A 156 3.63 -18.47 3.73
N ARG A 157 2.57 -17.79 3.29
CA ARG A 157 1.58 -18.34 2.36
C ARG A 157 1.86 -17.91 0.92
N GLN A 158 1.32 -18.71 0.00
CA GLN A 158 1.15 -18.26 -1.38
C GLN A 158 0.04 -17.20 -1.41
N ASP A 159 0.32 -16.06 -2.05
CA ASP A 159 -0.69 -15.01 -2.23
C ASP A 159 -1.66 -15.45 -3.35
N PRO A 160 -2.96 -15.59 -3.08
CA PRO A 160 -3.94 -15.97 -4.10
C PRO A 160 -4.09 -14.93 -5.22
N TYR A 161 -3.57 -13.70 -5.05
CA TYR A 161 -3.60 -12.63 -6.03
C TYR A 161 -2.24 -12.38 -6.70
N SER A 162 -1.39 -13.41 -6.78
CA SER A 162 -0.04 -13.27 -7.36
C SER A 162 -0.04 -12.71 -8.79
N ASP A 163 -1.07 -13.02 -9.59
CA ASP A 163 -1.21 -12.55 -10.97
C ASP A 163 -1.59 -11.06 -11.10
N HIS A 164 -2.00 -10.42 -10.01
CA HIS A 164 -2.38 -9.00 -9.99
C HIS A 164 -1.22 -8.06 -9.62
N TYR A 165 -0.04 -8.59 -9.30
CA TYR A 165 1.16 -7.78 -9.10
C TYR A 165 1.73 -7.31 -10.45
N PRO A 166 2.40 -6.15 -10.50
CA PRO A 166 2.77 -5.29 -9.37
C PRO A 166 1.62 -4.41 -8.86
N LEU A 167 1.61 -4.12 -7.56
CA LEU A 167 0.59 -3.30 -6.92
C LEU A 167 1.14 -1.94 -6.48
N PRO A 168 0.32 -0.86 -6.52
CA PRO A 168 0.76 0.47 -6.13
C PRO A 168 0.89 0.61 -4.62
N VAL A 169 1.94 1.30 -4.18
CA VAL A 169 2.07 1.82 -2.81
C VAL A 169 2.41 3.30 -2.83
N LEU A 170 1.87 4.03 -1.84
CA LEU A 170 2.21 5.44 -1.66
C LEU A 170 3.55 5.62 -0.96
N ASN A 171 3.93 4.68 -0.10
CA ASN A 171 5.16 4.72 0.70
C ASN A 171 5.77 3.31 0.81
N SER A 172 7.09 3.22 0.72
CA SER A 172 7.88 2.02 1.01
C SER A 172 9.18 2.45 1.66
N TYR A 173 9.71 1.67 2.60
CA TYR A 173 11.02 1.98 3.19
C TYR A 173 12.15 1.50 2.30
N CYS A 174 11.95 0.40 1.57
CA CYS A 174 12.98 -0.13 0.68
C CYS A 174 12.98 0.49 -0.71
N PHE A 175 11.83 0.92 -1.23
CA PHE A 175 11.67 1.17 -2.68
C PHE A 175 11.11 2.54 -3.04
N LYS A 176 10.92 3.44 -2.07
CA LYS A 176 10.52 4.82 -2.33
C LYS A 176 11.28 5.78 -1.41
N GLU A 177 12.07 6.66 -2.00
CA GLU A 177 12.75 7.71 -1.26
C GLU A 177 11.73 8.64 -0.59
N SER A 178 11.92 8.91 0.69
CA SER A 178 11.17 9.97 1.37
C SER A 178 11.77 11.31 0.95
N LYS A 179 11.15 11.96 -0.03
CA LYS A 179 11.50 13.32 -0.45
C LYS A 179 10.49 14.31 0.10
N GLU A 180 10.99 15.41 0.64
CA GLU A 180 10.10 16.54 0.96
C GLU A 180 9.48 17.07 -0.35
N PRO A 181 8.16 17.27 -0.37
CA PRO A 181 7.49 17.81 -1.54
C PRO A 181 8.01 19.19 -1.91
N GLN A 182 8.61 19.33 -3.11
CA GLN A 182 8.93 20.64 -3.67
C GLN A 182 7.95 20.96 -4.80
N VAL A 183 7.12 21.98 -4.59
CA VAL A 183 6.15 22.43 -5.61
C VAL A 183 6.80 23.51 -6.47
N ASN A 184 7.08 23.16 -7.73
CA ASN A 184 7.45 24.14 -8.74
C ASN A 184 6.21 24.93 -9.17
N ARG A 185 6.14 26.21 -8.80
CA ARG A 185 5.01 27.09 -9.15
C ARG A 185 4.88 27.36 -10.66
N GLN A 186 5.93 27.15 -11.44
CA GLN A 186 5.88 27.27 -12.91
C GLN A 186 5.34 26.02 -13.59
N GLN A 187 5.41 24.86 -12.92
CA GLN A 187 4.93 23.57 -13.40
C GLN A 187 4.19 22.82 -12.27
N PRO A 188 3.07 23.38 -11.78
CA PRO A 188 2.36 22.83 -10.64
C PRO A 188 1.78 21.43 -10.91
N LEU A 189 1.31 21.12 -12.11
CA LEU A 189 0.75 19.80 -12.43
C LEU A 189 1.84 18.72 -12.47
N THR A 190 3.00 19.04 -13.04
CA THR A 190 4.19 18.19 -13.02
C THR A 190 4.60 17.89 -11.58
N SER A 191 4.64 18.94 -10.74
CA SER A 191 4.97 18.78 -9.32
C SER A 191 3.96 17.87 -8.61
N LEU A 192 2.66 18.08 -8.82
CA LEU A 192 1.62 17.24 -8.21
C LEU A 192 1.74 15.78 -8.67
N ARG A 193 1.97 15.52 -9.96
CA ARG A 193 2.17 14.17 -10.48
C ARG A 193 3.33 13.48 -9.77
N ASP A 194 4.49 14.15 -9.67
CA ASP A 194 5.69 13.55 -9.08
C ASP A 194 5.50 13.23 -7.59
N LEU A 195 4.68 14.02 -6.88
CA LEU A 195 4.34 13.79 -5.46
C LEU A 195 3.40 12.62 -5.25
N TYR A 196 2.35 12.51 -6.08
CA TYR A 196 1.27 11.57 -5.87
C TYR A 196 1.40 10.27 -6.67
N THR A 197 2.42 10.15 -7.54
CA THR A 197 2.69 8.90 -8.26
C THR A 197 3.07 7.79 -7.27
N PRO A 198 2.28 6.70 -7.20
CA PRO A 198 2.67 5.54 -6.40
C PRO A 198 3.84 4.83 -7.08
N VAL A 199 4.66 4.13 -6.29
CA VAL A 199 5.59 3.15 -6.85
C VAL A 199 4.85 1.82 -7.00
N LEU A 200 5.12 1.09 -8.08
CA LEU A 200 4.57 -0.24 -8.30
C LEU A 200 5.56 -1.26 -7.77
N LEU A 201 5.15 -2.08 -6.81
CA LEU A 201 6.00 -3.12 -6.23
C LEU A 201 5.57 -4.49 -6.71
N SER A 202 6.56 -5.30 -7.11
CA SER A 202 6.35 -6.73 -7.31
C SER A 202 6.00 -7.42 -6.00
N GLN A 203 5.47 -8.65 -6.08
CA GLN A 203 5.19 -9.45 -4.90
C GLN A 203 6.44 -9.67 -4.03
N GLU A 204 7.60 -9.90 -4.66
CA GLU A 204 8.89 -10.07 -3.98
C GLU A 204 9.33 -8.78 -3.27
N GLN A 205 9.13 -7.62 -3.91
CA GLN A 205 9.39 -6.32 -3.28
C GLN A 205 8.46 -6.10 -2.07
N PHE A 206 7.18 -6.49 -2.15
CA PHE A 206 6.32 -6.47 -0.96
C PHE A 206 6.80 -7.42 0.15
N ARG A 207 7.34 -8.60 -0.19
CA ARG A 207 7.95 -9.51 0.80
C ARG A 207 9.11 -8.83 1.52
N ALA A 208 10.03 -8.23 0.76
CA ALA A 208 11.17 -7.51 1.32
C ALA A 208 10.74 -6.31 2.19
N ASP A 209 9.79 -5.48 1.73
CA ASP A 209 9.27 -4.35 2.51
C ASP A 209 8.55 -4.83 3.78
N GLY A 210 7.85 -5.97 3.71
CA GLY A 210 7.25 -6.64 4.86
C GLY A 210 8.27 -7.11 5.90
N TYR A 211 9.35 -7.78 5.48
CA TYR A 211 10.44 -8.15 6.37
C TYR A 211 11.13 -6.93 7.00
N TYR A 212 11.29 -5.85 6.23
CA TYR A 212 11.83 -4.60 6.77
C TYR A 212 10.93 -4.04 7.87
N LEU A 213 9.61 -4.02 7.67
CA LEU A 213 8.66 -3.59 8.70
C LEU A 213 8.68 -4.47 9.95
N LEU A 214 8.83 -5.80 9.79
CA LEU A 214 8.95 -6.72 10.92
C LEU A 214 10.24 -6.52 11.72
N ALA A 215 11.34 -6.18 11.04
CA ALA A 215 12.60 -5.82 11.68
C ALA A 215 12.48 -4.48 12.42
N LEU A 216 11.95 -3.45 11.73
CA LEU A 216 11.78 -2.10 12.27
C LEU A 216 10.84 -2.05 13.48
N LYS A 217 9.66 -2.68 13.35
CA LYS A 217 8.61 -2.69 14.38
C LYS A 217 8.75 -3.87 15.35
N GLY A 218 9.90 -4.53 15.33
CA GLY A 218 10.31 -5.50 16.33
C GLY A 218 11.04 -4.83 17.48
N ASP A 219 11.21 -5.58 18.57
CA ASP A 219 12.23 -5.23 19.56
C ASP A 219 13.60 -5.52 18.93
N ILE A 220 14.47 -4.52 18.86
CA ILE A 220 15.78 -4.63 18.20
C ILE A 220 16.71 -5.61 18.92
N GLU A 221 16.52 -5.80 20.24
CA GLU A 221 17.27 -6.78 21.03
C GLU A 221 16.86 -8.22 20.71
N ASN A 222 15.68 -8.42 20.12
CA ASN A 222 15.19 -9.73 19.73
C ASN A 222 15.89 -10.24 18.46
N SER A 223 16.45 -11.45 18.52
CA SER A 223 17.12 -12.11 17.38
C SER A 223 16.22 -12.31 16.15
N ALA A 224 14.89 -12.34 16.33
CA ALA A 224 13.94 -12.41 15.23
C ALA A 224 14.00 -11.14 14.35
N ALA A 225 14.15 -9.95 14.95
CA ALA A 225 14.25 -8.69 14.20
C ALA A 225 15.48 -8.69 13.26
N ARG A 226 16.62 -9.18 13.77
CA ARG A 226 17.85 -9.37 12.96
C ARG A 226 17.63 -10.37 11.82
N SER A 227 16.94 -11.47 12.11
CA SER A 227 16.65 -12.51 11.12
C SER A 227 15.77 -11.97 9.98
N TYR A 228 14.77 -11.12 10.29
CA TYR A 228 13.98 -10.46 9.25
C TYR A 228 14.81 -9.47 8.44
N PHE A 229 15.67 -8.68 9.06
CA PHE A 229 16.52 -7.75 8.31
C PHE A 229 17.49 -8.48 7.37
N LYS A 230 18.01 -9.65 7.77
CA LYS A 230 18.77 -10.52 6.87
C LYS A 230 17.96 -10.93 5.64
N GLN A 231 16.68 -11.31 5.81
CA GLN A 231 15.80 -11.62 4.68
C GLN A 231 15.63 -10.43 3.73
N VAL A 232 15.59 -9.20 4.26
CA VAL A 232 15.59 -7.97 3.42
C VAL A 232 16.85 -7.91 2.56
N LYS A 233 18.04 -8.10 3.16
CA LYS A 233 19.31 -8.04 2.42
C LYS A 233 19.43 -9.14 1.37
N ASP A 234 18.88 -10.32 1.64
CA ASP A 234 18.90 -11.45 0.70
C ASP A 234 17.93 -11.23 -0.48
N GLN A 235 16.77 -10.61 -0.25
CA GLN A 235 15.70 -10.44 -1.26
C GLN A 235 15.74 -9.08 -1.98
N ALA A 236 16.28 -8.05 -1.34
CA ALA A 236 16.34 -6.68 -1.83
C ALA A 236 17.66 -6.02 -1.38
N PRO A 237 18.80 -6.40 -1.99
CA PRO A 237 20.11 -5.89 -1.60
C PRO A 237 20.23 -4.37 -1.74
N ASP A 238 19.41 -3.77 -2.62
CA ASP A 238 19.26 -2.35 -2.93
C ASP A 238 18.19 -1.64 -2.09
N CYS A 239 17.62 -2.29 -1.05
CA CYS A 239 16.71 -1.63 -0.11
C CYS A 239 17.35 -0.36 0.47
N LEU A 240 16.63 0.76 0.41
CA LEU A 240 17.12 2.08 0.81
C LEU A 240 17.49 2.22 2.30
N ASP A 241 16.90 1.41 3.18
CA ASP A 241 17.13 1.43 4.64
C ASP A 241 17.18 2.85 5.26
N PRO A 242 16.12 3.67 5.13
CA PRO A 242 16.14 5.07 5.54
C PRO A 242 16.24 5.26 7.06
N VAL A 243 16.03 4.19 7.85
CA VAL A 243 16.15 4.23 9.31
C VAL A 243 17.53 3.72 9.77
N ASN A 244 18.40 3.31 8.84
CA ASN A 244 19.73 2.76 9.09
C ASN A 244 19.72 1.53 10.01
N LEU A 245 18.74 0.62 9.84
CA LEU A 245 18.67 -0.64 10.58
C LEU A 245 19.98 -1.44 10.44
N ASN A 246 20.64 -1.39 9.28
CA ASN A 246 21.93 -2.06 9.08
C ASN A 246 22.96 -1.59 10.12
N ILE A 247 23.11 -0.27 10.28
CA ILE A 247 24.06 0.33 11.23
C ILE A 247 23.66 -0.03 12.67
N MET A 248 22.37 0.00 12.98
CA MET A 248 21.88 -0.34 14.32
C MET A 248 22.21 -1.78 14.70
N PHE A 249 21.98 -2.74 13.80
CA PHE A 249 22.28 -4.15 14.05
C PHE A 249 23.79 -4.44 14.11
N GLU A 250 24.60 -3.84 13.23
CA GLU A 250 26.06 -3.97 13.27
C GLU A 250 26.66 -3.48 14.60
N HIS A 251 26.14 -2.37 15.15
CA HIS A 251 26.59 -1.84 16.43
C HIS A 251 26.26 -2.77 17.60
N MET A 252 25.12 -3.46 17.52
CA MET A 252 24.72 -4.43 18.54
C MET A 252 25.58 -5.69 18.52
N ASP A 253 25.95 -6.18 17.33
CA ASP A 253 26.86 -7.32 17.19
C ASP A 253 28.23 -7.02 17.83
N ARG A 254 28.75 -5.79 17.64
CA ARG A 254 30.01 -5.35 18.26
C ARG A 254 29.97 -5.24 19.77
N LYS A 255 28.80 -5.02 20.38
CA LYS A 255 28.63 -4.95 21.85
C LYS A 255 28.42 -6.31 22.51
N SER A 256 28.04 -7.32 21.73
CA SER A 256 27.85 -8.70 22.22
C SER A 256 29.12 -9.55 22.14
N HIS A 257 30.21 -9.00 21.61
CA HIS A 257 31.56 -9.56 21.57
C HIS A 257 32.48 -8.83 22.55
#